data_AF-A0A7C6BF29-F1
#
_entry.id   AF-A0A7C6BF29-F1
#
_cell.length_a   1.000
_cell.length_b   1.000
_cell.length_c   1.000
_cell.angle_alpha   90.00
_cell.angle_beta   90.00
_cell.angle_gamma   90.00
#
_symmetry.space_group_name_H-M   'P 1'
#
loop_
_entity.id
_entity.type
_entity.pdbx_description
1 polymer ?
#
loop_
_entity_poly.entity_id
_entity_poly.type
_entity_poly.pdbx_seq_one_letter_code
_entity_poly.pdbx_strand_id
1 'polypeptide(L)'
;MRNNRVLRLTLSALFLALGILLPFLTGNNRQLGNIMSLMHIPVLLCGFVCGWKFGLAVGFVTPLLRSLIVGMPPMLPIALGMAFELAAYGALAGLLYKELPKTITGLYLALILSMLGGRLVWGLASYIIYSSMGNPFTLSMFWAAAFVTPIPGILFHIAIIPPILLALKEYKMFPLTQQ
;
A
#
# COMPACT_ATOMS: atom_id res chain seq x y z
N MET A 1 20.85 -10.79 21.59
CA MET A 1 19.87 -9.75 21.19
C MET A 1 19.88 -9.62 19.68
N ARG A 2 18.92 -10.23 18.96
CA ARG A 2 18.84 -10.17 17.50
C ARG A 2 18.51 -8.73 17.10
N ASN A 3 19.36 -8.10 16.30
CA ASN A 3 19.26 -6.66 16.00
C ASN A 3 17.99 -6.39 15.19
N ASN A 4 16.88 -6.08 15.86
CA ASN A 4 15.55 -5.88 15.26
C ASN A 4 15.55 -4.85 14.13
N ARG A 5 16.53 -3.93 14.08
CA ARG A 5 16.70 -2.98 12.98
C ARG A 5 17.11 -3.64 11.66
N VAL A 6 18.08 -4.55 11.69
CA VAL A 6 18.55 -5.25 10.48
C VAL A 6 17.43 -6.12 9.91
N LEU A 7 16.71 -6.85 10.77
CA LEU A 7 15.58 -7.69 10.35
C LEU A 7 14.45 -6.87 9.72
N ARG A 8 14.09 -5.72 10.31
CA ARG A 8 13.06 -4.82 9.75
C ARG A 8 13.50 -4.27 8.40
N LEU A 9 14.77 -3.91 8.25
CA LEU A 9 15.31 -3.41 7.00
C LEU A 9 15.30 -4.49 5.90
N THR A 10 15.71 -5.72 6.22
CA THR A 10 15.65 -6.85 5.27
C THR A 10 14.23 -7.21 4.88
N LEU A 11 13.29 -7.21 5.82
CA LEU A 11 11.87 -7.45 5.53
C LEU A 11 11.28 -6.33 4.67
N SER A 12 11.63 -5.08 4.94
CA SER A 12 11.19 -3.93 4.14
C SER A 12 11.70 -4.04 2.70
N ALA A 13 12.95 -4.45 2.51
CA ALA A 13 13.52 -4.70 1.19
C ALA A 13 12.84 -5.88 0.47
N LEU A 14 12.48 -6.94 1.20
CA LEU A 14 11.69 -8.05 0.66
C LEU A 14 10.30 -7.58 0.19
N PHE A 15 9.59 -6.81 1.00
CA PHE A 15 8.27 -6.27 0.63
C PHE A 15 8.36 -5.29 -0.55
N LEU A 16 9.42 -4.48 -0.62
CA LEU A 16 9.71 -3.63 -1.78
C LEU A 16 9.89 -4.48 -3.05
N ALA A 17 10.72 -5.53 -2.98
CA ALA A 17 10.94 -6.44 -4.10
C ALA A 17 9.63 -7.13 -4.54
N LEU A 18 8.83 -7.59 -3.57
CA LEU A 18 7.50 -8.15 -3.83
C LEU A 18 6.57 -7.12 -4.48
N GLY A 19 6.57 -5.87 -4.02
CA GLY A 19 5.78 -4.78 -4.60
C GLY A 19 6.11 -4.50 -6.08
N ILE A 20 7.36 -4.71 -6.47
CA ILE A 20 7.83 -4.57 -7.85
C ILE A 20 7.48 -5.82 -8.68
N LEU A 21 7.65 -7.02 -8.11
CA LEU A 21 7.49 -8.31 -8.79
C LEU A 21 6.02 -8.72 -8.99
N LEU A 22 5.15 -8.54 -7.99
CA LEU A 22 3.75 -8.98 -8.04
C LEU A 22 2.99 -8.44 -9.27
N PRO A 23 3.13 -7.16 -9.65
CA PRO A 23 2.49 -6.64 -10.85
C PRO A 23 2.92 -7.30 -12.17
N PHE A 24 4.05 -8.02 -12.22
CA PHE A 24 4.42 -8.81 -13.41
C PHE A 24 3.52 -10.02 -13.62
N LEU A 25 2.97 -10.60 -12.53
CA LEU A 25 2.06 -11.75 -12.62
C LEU A 25 0.73 -11.40 -13.31
N THR A 26 0.35 -10.12 -13.29
CA THR A 26 -0.83 -9.61 -14.01
C THR A 26 -0.58 -9.33 -15.50
N GLY A 27 0.58 -9.72 -16.04
CA GLY A 27 0.91 -9.58 -17.47
C GLY A 27 1.03 -8.13 -17.94
N ASN A 28 1.36 -7.18 -17.04
CA ASN A 28 1.41 -5.73 -17.33
C ASN A 28 0.10 -5.11 -17.88
N ASN A 29 -1.02 -5.83 -17.86
CA ASN A 29 -2.31 -5.26 -18.24
C ASN A 29 -2.75 -4.20 -17.22
N ARG A 30 -2.72 -2.93 -17.63
CA ARG A 30 -3.06 -1.78 -16.77
C ARG A 30 -4.45 -1.90 -16.13
N GLN A 31 -5.43 -2.47 -16.84
CA GLN A 31 -6.78 -2.67 -16.30
C GLN A 31 -6.81 -3.72 -15.18
N LEU A 32 -6.21 -4.89 -15.39
CA LEU A 32 -6.12 -5.93 -14.35
C LEU A 32 -5.31 -5.47 -13.14
N GLY A 33 -4.23 -4.72 -13.37
CA GLY A 33 -3.43 -4.13 -12.30
C GLY A 33 -4.20 -3.07 -11.49
N ASN A 34 -5.06 -2.27 -12.13
CA ASN A 34 -5.88 -1.27 -11.43
C ASN A 34 -7.01 -1.94 -10.64
N ILE A 35 -7.62 -2.98 -11.21
CA ILE A 35 -8.70 -3.77 -10.59
C ILE A 35 -8.19 -4.56 -9.38
N MET A 36 -7.04 -5.23 -9.50
CA MET A 36 -6.53 -6.12 -8.45
C MET A 36 -5.54 -5.43 -7.50
N SER A 37 -5.01 -4.25 -7.87
CA SER A 37 -4.19 -3.39 -7.01
C SER A 37 -3.10 -4.16 -6.24
N LEU A 38 -2.43 -5.13 -6.89
CA LEU A 38 -1.53 -6.10 -6.23
C LEU A 38 -0.38 -5.45 -5.44
N MET A 39 0.11 -4.29 -5.88
CA MET A 39 1.18 -3.55 -5.21
C MET A 39 0.81 -3.03 -3.81
N HIS A 40 -0.48 -2.93 -3.50
CA HIS A 40 -0.95 -2.46 -2.20
C HIS A 40 -0.74 -3.51 -1.10
N ILE A 41 -0.80 -4.80 -1.45
CA ILE A 41 -0.68 -5.89 -0.50
C ILE A 41 0.70 -5.89 0.17
N PRO A 42 1.83 -5.90 -0.57
CA PRO A 42 3.16 -5.87 0.05
C PRO A 42 3.41 -4.61 0.89
N VAL A 43 2.88 -3.46 0.47
CA VAL A 43 3.05 -2.19 1.19
C VAL A 43 2.24 -2.17 2.49
N LEU A 44 0.97 -2.60 2.45
CA LEU A 44 0.15 -2.72 3.65
C LEU A 44 0.76 -3.73 4.64
N LEU A 45 1.18 -4.90 4.16
CA LEU A 45 1.88 -5.89 4.97
C LEU A 45 3.17 -5.31 5.57
N CYS A 46 3.96 -4.55 4.80
CA CYS A 46 5.13 -3.87 5.33
C CYS A 46 4.79 -2.88 6.45
N GLY A 47 3.68 -2.13 6.32
CA GLY A 47 3.17 -1.26 7.38
C GLY A 47 2.84 -2.05 8.66
N PHE A 48 2.08 -3.13 8.52
CA PHE A 48 1.67 -4.00 9.62
C PHE A 48 2.81 -4.78 10.27
N VAL A 49 3.89 -5.08 9.54
CA VAL A 49 5.00 -5.93 10.03
C VAL A 49 6.23 -5.11 10.45
N CYS A 50 6.63 -4.13 9.64
CA CYS A 50 7.83 -3.33 9.88
C CYS A 50 7.54 -2.01 10.63
N GLY A 51 6.29 -1.56 10.61
CA GLY A 51 5.81 -0.32 11.25
C GLY A 51 5.73 0.85 10.27
N TRP A 52 5.10 1.94 10.73
CA TRP A 52 4.72 3.08 9.87
C TRP A 52 5.88 3.72 9.11
N LYS A 53 7.07 3.86 9.72
CA LYS A 53 8.24 4.49 9.07
C LYS A 53 8.70 3.70 7.85
N PHE A 54 8.76 2.37 7.98
CA PHE A 54 9.17 1.48 6.91
C PHE A 54 8.06 1.32 5.86
N GLY A 55 6.80 1.20 6.30
CA GLY A 55 5.65 1.18 5.40
C GLY A 55 5.54 2.44 4.53
N LEU A 56 5.78 3.63 5.12
CA LEU A 56 5.81 4.89 4.40
C LEU A 56 6.92 4.91 3.36
N ALA A 57 8.16 4.59 3.77
CA ALA A 57 9.31 4.59 2.88
C ALA A 57 9.14 3.60 1.72
N VAL A 58 8.72 2.36 2.01
CA VAL A 58 8.47 1.35 0.97
C VAL A 58 7.31 1.79 0.08
N GLY A 59 6.20 2.27 0.64
CA GLY A 59 5.05 2.72 -0.13
C GLY A 59 5.37 3.85 -1.10
N PHE A 60 6.19 4.83 -0.69
CA PHE A 60 6.62 5.92 -1.55
C PHE A 60 7.59 5.47 -2.65
N VAL A 61 8.56 4.63 -2.29
CA VAL A 61 9.63 4.23 -3.21
C VAL A 61 9.17 3.19 -4.23
N THR A 62 8.28 2.26 -3.85
CA THR A 62 7.86 1.13 -4.70
C THR A 62 7.35 1.57 -6.09
N PRO A 63 6.34 2.45 -6.22
CA PRO A 63 5.79 2.82 -7.52
C PRO A 63 6.77 3.68 -8.34
N LEU A 64 7.57 4.53 -7.69
CA LEU A 64 8.59 5.35 -8.36
C LEU A 64 9.70 4.47 -8.94
N LEU A 65 10.21 3.54 -8.14
CA LEU A 65 11.26 2.62 -8.56
C LEU A 65 10.77 1.68 -9.65
N ARG A 66 9.53 1.19 -9.55
CA ARG A 66 8.91 0.39 -10.62
C ARG A 66 8.75 1.20 -11.91
N SER A 67 8.34 2.47 -11.82
CA SER A 67 8.23 3.35 -12.97
C SER A 67 9.58 3.58 -13.66
N LEU A 68 10.67 3.73 -12.89
CA LEU A 68 12.03 3.85 -13.43
C LEU A 68 12.53 2.57 -14.13
N ILE A 69 12.29 1.41 -13.53
CA ILE A 69 12.83 0.13 -14.01
C ILE A 69 12.01 -0.41 -15.19
N VAL A 70 10.68 -0.32 -15.11
CA VAL A 70 9.74 -0.97 -16.04
C VAL A 70 9.15 0.03 -17.05
N GLY A 71 9.23 1.33 -16.78
CA GLY A 71 8.56 2.36 -17.59
C GLY A 71 7.04 2.41 -17.38
N MET A 72 6.48 1.57 -16.50
CA MET A 72 5.06 1.48 -16.19
C MET A 72 4.86 1.32 -14.67
N PRO A 73 3.93 2.06 -14.03
CA PRO A 73 3.04 3.09 -14.58
C PRO A 73 3.79 4.36 -15.00
N PRO A 74 3.18 5.24 -15.83
CA PRO A 74 3.78 6.53 -16.20
C PRO A 74 4.16 7.35 -14.97
N MET A 75 5.37 7.92 -14.97
CA MET A 75 5.92 8.74 -13.87
C MET A 75 4.94 9.82 -13.39
N LEU A 76 4.42 10.59 -14.35
CA LEU A 76 3.39 11.60 -14.15
C LEU A 76 2.19 11.27 -15.06
N PRO A 77 0.95 11.38 -14.56
CA PRO A 77 0.54 11.73 -13.19
C PRO A 77 0.41 10.53 -12.24
N ILE A 78 0.55 9.30 -12.75
CA ILE A 78 0.07 8.09 -12.07
C ILE A 78 1.03 7.60 -10.99
N ALA A 79 2.33 7.46 -11.28
CA ALA A 79 3.28 6.92 -10.32
C ALA A 79 3.44 7.82 -9.09
N LEU A 80 3.46 9.15 -9.29
CA LEU A 80 3.52 10.12 -8.20
C LEU A 80 2.26 10.10 -7.33
N GLY A 81 1.06 10.09 -7.92
CA GLY A 81 -0.19 9.95 -7.16
C GLY A 81 -0.24 8.65 -6.36
N MET A 82 0.17 7.54 -6.97
CA MET A 82 0.27 6.23 -6.30
C MET A 82 1.34 6.20 -5.21
N ALA A 83 2.46 6.92 -5.36
CA ALA A 83 3.49 7.00 -4.33
C ALA A 83 2.95 7.61 -3.04
N PHE A 84 2.19 8.70 -3.14
CA PHE A 84 1.55 9.31 -1.98
C PHE A 84 0.44 8.42 -1.38
N GLU A 85 -0.34 7.77 -2.24
CA GLU A 85 -1.36 6.79 -1.82
C GLU A 85 -0.76 5.63 -1.02
N LEU A 86 0.24 4.95 -1.59
CA LEU A 86 0.89 3.78 -0.99
C LEU A 86 1.70 4.17 0.26
N ALA A 87 2.33 5.35 0.26
CA ALA A 87 2.99 5.88 1.45
C ALA A 87 1.98 6.08 2.60
N ALA A 88 0.81 6.66 2.31
CA ALA A 88 -0.25 6.82 3.30
C ALA A 88 -0.80 5.47 3.78
N TYR A 89 -1.01 4.50 2.89
CA TYR A 89 -1.40 3.14 3.27
C TYR A 89 -0.42 2.49 4.24
N GLY A 90 0.87 2.46 3.87
CA GLY A 90 1.90 1.83 4.70
C GLY A 90 2.08 2.55 6.04
N ALA A 91 1.96 3.87 6.07
CA ALA A 91 2.05 4.66 7.30
C ALA A 91 0.84 4.40 8.22
N LEU A 92 -0.38 4.54 7.70
CA LEU A 92 -1.61 4.37 8.46
C LEU A 92 -1.77 2.94 8.95
N ALA A 93 -1.49 1.93 8.11
CA ALA A 93 -1.52 0.53 8.52
C ALA A 93 -0.59 0.27 9.72
N GLY A 94 0.64 0.80 9.68
CA GLY A 94 1.59 0.63 10.77
C GLY A 94 1.27 1.43 12.04
N LEU A 95 0.63 2.60 11.92
CA LEU A 95 0.25 3.44 13.04
C LEU A 95 -1.01 2.91 13.74
N LEU A 96 -2.07 2.66 12.97
CA LEU A 96 -3.31 2.11 13.49
C LEU A 96 -3.12 0.73 14.09
N TYR A 97 -2.29 -0.12 13.50
CA TYR A 97 -2.01 -1.44 14.10
C TYR A 97 -1.26 -1.36 15.43
N LYS A 98 -0.53 -0.28 15.68
CA LYS A 98 0.15 -0.05 16.97
C LYS A 98 -0.84 0.46 18.02
N GLU A 99 -1.79 1.31 17.63
CA GLU A 99 -2.75 1.96 18.54
C GLU A 99 -3.99 1.09 18.81
N LEU A 100 -4.41 0.27 17.84
CA LEU A 100 -5.59 -0.59 17.98
C LEU A 100 -5.25 -1.90 18.72
N PRO A 101 -6.25 -2.51 19.38
CA PRO A 101 -6.08 -3.81 20.01
C PRO A 101 -5.68 -4.86 18.96
N LYS A 102 -4.72 -5.74 19.29
CA LYS A 102 -4.19 -6.82 18.42
C LYS A 102 -5.18 -7.99 18.22
N THR A 103 -6.47 -7.68 18.20
CA THR A 103 -7.59 -8.57 17.89
C THR A 103 -7.84 -8.60 16.39
N ILE A 104 -8.55 -9.63 15.91
CA ILE A 104 -8.93 -9.76 14.50
C ILE A 104 -9.74 -8.52 14.07
N THR A 105 -10.67 -8.05 14.91
CA THR A 105 -11.49 -6.87 14.66
C THR A 105 -10.66 -5.59 14.53
N GLY A 106 -9.64 -5.42 15.39
CA GLY A 106 -8.72 -4.29 15.31
C GLY A 106 -7.89 -4.28 14.02
N LEU A 107 -7.53 -5.47 13.53
CA LEU A 107 -6.83 -5.62 12.25
C LEU A 107 -7.70 -5.20 11.06
N TYR A 108 -8.96 -5.65 11.01
CA TYR A 108 -9.91 -5.24 9.97
C TYR A 108 -10.17 -3.72 10.01
N LEU A 109 -10.34 -3.15 11.21
CA LEU A 109 -10.49 -1.70 11.38
C LEU A 109 -9.27 -0.93 10.87
N ALA A 110 -8.06 -1.34 11.28
CA ALA A 110 -6.82 -0.72 10.82
C ALA A 110 -6.67 -0.82 9.30
N LEU A 111 -7.05 -1.96 8.71
CA LEU A 111 -7.03 -2.17 7.27
C LEU A 111 -7.99 -1.21 6.55
N ILE A 112 -9.26 -1.18 6.95
CA ILE A 112 -10.28 -0.34 6.32
C ILE A 112 -9.93 1.15 6.48
N LEU A 113 -9.51 1.59 7.67
CA LEU A 113 -9.12 2.98 7.89
C LEU A 113 -7.86 3.35 7.10
N SER A 114 -6.89 2.45 6.99
CA SER A 114 -5.73 2.68 6.11
C SER A 114 -6.19 2.83 4.67
N MET A 115 -7.08 1.95 4.18
CA MET A 115 -7.69 1.98 2.84
C MET A 115 -8.40 3.31 2.53
N LEU A 116 -9.19 3.82 3.47
CA LEU A 116 -9.85 5.10 3.30
C LEU A 116 -8.86 6.27 3.31
N GLY A 117 -7.90 6.26 4.23
CA GLY A 117 -6.90 7.32 4.34
C GLY A 117 -5.98 7.42 3.13
N GLY A 118 -5.53 6.29 2.56
CA GLY A 118 -4.74 6.30 1.33
C GLY A 118 -5.52 6.81 0.12
N ARG A 119 -6.83 6.48 -0.01
CA ARG A 119 -7.69 7.05 -1.07
C ARG A 119 -7.88 8.55 -0.94
N LEU A 120 -8.01 9.07 0.29
CA LEU A 120 -8.08 10.52 0.52
C LEU A 120 -6.78 11.21 0.10
N VAL A 121 -5.63 10.66 0.47
CA VAL A 121 -4.32 11.19 0.08
C VAL A 121 -4.11 11.09 -1.43
N TRP A 122 -4.51 9.98 -2.06
CA TRP A 122 -4.48 9.82 -3.51
C TRP A 122 -5.31 10.89 -4.22
N GLY A 123 -6.51 11.19 -3.70
CA GLY A 123 -7.39 12.22 -4.22
C GLY A 123 -6.78 13.61 -4.17
N LEU A 124 -6.25 13.99 -3.01
CA LEU A 124 -5.56 15.26 -2.82
C LEU A 124 -4.31 15.38 -3.69
N ALA A 125 -3.48 14.33 -3.73
CA ALA A 125 -2.28 14.30 -4.56
C ALA A 125 -2.63 14.40 -6.05
N SER A 126 -3.62 13.62 -6.50
CA SER A 126 -4.07 13.66 -7.90
C SER A 126 -4.66 15.02 -8.25
N TYR A 127 -5.46 15.63 -7.37
CA TYR A 127 -5.98 16.98 -7.60
C TYR A 127 -4.85 18.00 -7.83
N ILE A 128 -3.82 17.99 -6.98
CA ILE A 128 -2.66 18.90 -7.10
C ILE A 128 -1.87 18.63 -8.40
N ILE A 129 -1.61 17.36 -8.71
CA ILE A 129 -0.83 16.96 -9.90
C ILE A 129 -1.58 17.27 -11.20
N TYR A 130 -2.86 16.95 -11.29
CA TYR A 130 -3.64 17.22 -12.51
C TYR A 130 -3.91 18.72 -12.69
N SER A 131 -4.09 19.46 -11.60
CA SER A 131 -4.21 20.92 -11.62
C SER A 131 -2.93 21.58 -12.16
N SER A 132 -1.74 21.11 -11.74
CA SER A 132 -0.47 21.63 -12.26
C SER A 132 -0.20 21.26 -13.72
N MET A 133 -0.83 20.19 -14.23
CA MET A 133 -0.76 19.77 -15.64
C MET A 133 -1.82 20.43 -16.54
N GLY A 134 -2.65 21.34 -16.00
CA GLY A 134 -3.69 22.04 -16.77
C GLY A 134 -4.86 21.16 -17.22
N ASN A 135 -5.01 19.96 -16.65
CA ASN A 135 -6.13 19.06 -16.95
C ASN A 135 -7.24 19.22 -15.90
N PRO A 136 -8.53 19.25 -16.29
CA PRO A 136 -9.63 19.34 -15.34
C PRO A 136 -9.76 18.02 -14.59
N PHE A 137 -9.18 17.93 -13.39
CA PHE A 137 -9.48 16.84 -12.46
C PHE A 137 -10.91 17.03 -11.96
N THR A 138 -11.86 16.34 -12.58
CA THR A 138 -13.27 16.44 -12.21
C THR A 138 -13.54 15.64 -10.94
N LEU A 139 -14.43 16.15 -10.09
CA LEU A 139 -14.90 15.44 -8.90
C LEU A 139 -15.52 14.07 -9.26
N SER A 140 -16.10 13.95 -10.45
CA SER A 140 -16.61 12.68 -10.99
C SER A 140 -15.49 11.67 -11.30
N MET A 141 -14.35 12.10 -11.83
CA MET A 141 -13.17 11.24 -11.98
C MET A 141 -12.63 10.77 -10.63
N PHE A 142 -12.61 11.65 -9.63
CA PHE A 142 -12.21 11.27 -8.28
C PHE A 142 -13.13 10.19 -7.70
N TRP A 143 -14.45 10.37 -7.75
CA TRP A 143 -15.40 9.37 -7.24
C TRP A 143 -15.31 8.04 -7.99
N ALA A 144 -15.21 8.06 -9.32
CA ALA A 144 -15.08 6.85 -10.13
C ALA A 144 -13.76 6.10 -9.86
N ALA A 145 -12.65 6.83 -9.73
CA ALA A 145 -11.33 6.25 -9.51
C ALA A 145 -11.07 5.82 -8.06
N ALA A 146 -11.63 6.54 -7.07
CA ALA A 146 -11.41 6.27 -5.66
C ALA A 146 -12.35 5.20 -5.10
N PHE A 147 -13.59 5.09 -5.62
CA PHE A 147 -14.60 4.21 -5.03
C PHE A 147 -15.19 3.17 -5.98
N VAL A 148 -15.39 3.47 -7.26
CA VAL A 148 -16.10 2.56 -8.19
C VAL A 148 -15.16 1.51 -8.78
N THR A 149 -14.01 1.96 -9.28
CA THR A 149 -13.00 1.08 -9.88
C THR A 149 -12.25 0.19 -8.88
N PRO A 150 -11.99 0.59 -7.62
CA PRO A 150 -11.21 -0.23 -6.71
C PRO A 150 -12.00 -1.26 -5.89
N ILE A 151 -13.33 -1.29 -5.97
CA ILE A 151 -14.18 -2.24 -5.22
C ILE A 151 -13.67 -3.70 -5.29
N PRO A 152 -13.40 -4.27 -6.48
CA PRO A 152 -12.88 -5.63 -6.58
C PRO A 152 -11.52 -5.81 -5.86
N GLY A 153 -10.64 -4.82 -5.95
CA GLY A 153 -9.35 -4.82 -5.26
C GLY A 153 -9.49 -4.74 -3.74
N ILE A 154 -10.40 -3.90 -3.23
CA ILE A 154 -10.70 -3.78 -1.80
C ILE A 154 -11.23 -5.11 -1.26
N LEU A 155 -12.16 -5.75 -1.98
CA LEU A 155 -12.69 -7.06 -1.58
C LEU A 155 -11.56 -8.10 -1.49
N PHE A 156 -10.66 -8.09 -2.47
CA PHE A 156 -9.51 -8.99 -2.53
C PHE A 156 -8.52 -8.73 -1.38
N HIS A 157 -8.23 -7.47 -1.06
CA HIS A 157 -7.35 -7.10 0.05
C HIS A 157 -7.94 -7.51 1.41
N ILE A 158 -9.24 -7.29 1.62
CA ILE A 158 -9.96 -7.69 2.83
C ILE A 158 -9.97 -9.22 2.99
N ALA A 159 -10.01 -9.97 1.89
CA ALA A 159 -9.96 -11.43 1.93
C ALA A 159 -8.55 -11.97 2.21
N ILE A 160 -7.49 -11.34 1.68
CA ILE A 160 -6.12 -11.89 1.69
C ILE A 160 -5.24 -11.38 2.82
N ILE A 161 -5.34 -10.10 3.19
CA ILE A 161 -4.43 -9.50 4.17
C ILE A 161 -4.60 -10.11 5.58
N PRO A 162 -5.83 -10.30 6.09
CA PRO A 162 -6.04 -10.91 7.41
C PRO A 162 -5.45 -12.31 7.58
N PRO A 163 -5.68 -13.29 6.69
CA PRO A 163 -5.09 -14.63 6.85
C PRO A 163 -3.56 -14.61 6.73
N ILE A 164 -2.98 -13.77 5.86
CA ILE A 164 -1.51 -13.62 5.79
C ILE A 164 -0.96 -13.10 7.12
N LEU A 165 -1.59 -12.09 7.72
CA LEU A 165 -1.13 -11.53 8.99
C LEU A 165 -1.34 -12.48 10.17
N LEU A 166 -2.42 -13.26 10.17
CA LEU A 166 -2.64 -14.31 11.17
C LEU A 166 -1.59 -15.41 11.06
N ALA A 167 -1.29 -15.89 9.85
CA ALA A 167 -0.21 -16.85 9.62
C ALA A 167 1.14 -16.28 10.09
N LEU A 168 1.48 -15.03 9.72
CA LEU A 168 2.72 -14.38 10.19
C LEU A 168 2.79 -14.27 11.73
N LYS A 169 1.63 -14.13 12.40
CA LYS A 169 1.52 -13.99 13.87
C LYS A 169 1.79 -15.33 14.54
N GLU A 170 1.24 -16.39 14.00
CA GLU A 170 1.47 -17.77 14.47
C GLU A 170 2.93 -18.17 14.31
N TYR A 171 3.57 -17.81 13.20
CA TYR A 171 5.00 -18.11 12.96
C TYR A 171 5.98 -17.19 13.74
N LYS A 172 5.51 -16.33 14.65
CA LYS A 172 6.34 -15.36 15.43
C LYS A 172 7.28 -14.50 14.57
N MET A 173 6.98 -14.31 13.28
CA MET A 173 7.81 -13.50 12.39
C MET A 173 7.58 -11.98 12.57
N PHE A 174 6.78 -11.57 13.57
CA PHE A 174 6.47 -10.17 13.87
C PHE A 174 7.62 -9.45 14.61
N PRO A 175 8.26 -8.45 13.98
CA PRO A 175 9.19 -7.54 14.67
C PRO A 175 8.48 -6.56 15.63
N LEU A 176 7.17 -6.38 15.53
CA LEU A 176 6.38 -5.42 16.34
C LEU A 176 5.80 -6.01 17.63
N THR A 177 5.78 -7.33 17.79
CA THR A 177 5.29 -7.99 19.02
C THR A 177 6.41 -8.21 20.05
N GLN A 178 7.65 -7.88 19.70
CA GLN A 178 8.84 -7.97 20.55
C GLN A 178 9.18 -6.63 21.24
N GLN A 179 8.23 -5.70 21.32
CA GLN A 179 8.34 -4.46 22.10
C GLN A 179 7.28 -4.45 23.19
#